data_AF-A0A9E3XW79-F1
#
_entry.id   AF-A0A9E3XW79-F1
#
_cell.length_a   1.000
_cell.length_b   1.000
_cell.length_c   1.000
_cell.angle_alpha   90.00
_cell.angle_beta   90.00
_cell.angle_gamma   90.00
#
_symmetry.space_group_name_H-M   'P 1'
#
loop_
_entity.id
_entity.type
_entity.pdbx_description
1 polymer ?
#
loop_
_entity_poly.entity_id
_entity_poly.type
_entity_poly.pdbx_seq_one_letter_code
_entity_poly.pdbx_strand_id
1 'polypeptide(L)' 'VLPGIVGSIQALEVIKVILGIGEPLIGKILSVDTTDMTFRTFKLRVDPDNPVTYANRDRIIVKELDGLCAPGLSH' A
#
# COMPACT_ATOMS: atom_id res chain seq x y z
N VAL A 1 19.35 6.94 -2.47
CA VAL A 1 18.82 6.64 -3.82
C VAL A 1 17.51 5.86 -3.76
N LEU A 2 17.42 4.75 -3.01
CA LEU A 2 16.20 3.92 -2.92
C LEU A 2 14.89 4.70 -2.61
N PRO A 3 14.84 5.65 -1.65
CA PRO A 3 13.60 6.40 -1.39
C PRO A 3 13.09 7.17 -2.63
N GLY A 4 14.00 7.70 -3.46
CA GLY A 4 13.63 8.38 -4.71
C GLY A 4 13.09 7.43 -5.77
N ILE A 5 13.62 6.20 -5.85
CA ILE A 5 13.10 5.14 -6.73
C ILE A 5 11.68 4.77 -6.29
N VAL A 6 11.48 4.49 -5.00
CA VAL A 6 10.17 4.13 -4.44
C VAL A 6 9.17 5.27 -4.62
N GLY A 7 9.55 6.51 -4.33
CA GLY A 7 8.69 7.68 -4.52
C GLY A 7 8.30 7.91 -5.99
N SER A 8 9.22 7.67 -6.92
CA SER A 8 8.91 7.76 -8.36
C SER A 8 7.93 6.69 -8.80
N ILE A 9 8.09 5.46 -8.31
CA ILE A 9 7.14 4.37 -8.56
C ILE A 9 5.76 4.73 -7.99
N GLN A 10 5.70 5.25 -6.75
CA GLN A 10 4.44 5.70 -6.14
C GLN A 10 3.75 6.79 -6.98
N ALA A 11 4.50 7.79 -7.46
CA ALA A 11 3.96 8.83 -8.32
C ALA A 11 3.40 8.27 -9.64
N LEU A 12 4.09 7.30 -10.24
CA LEU A 12 3.61 6.62 -11.46
C LEU A 12 2.32 5.82 -11.21
N GLU A 13 2.19 5.13 -10.07
CA GLU A 13 0.95 4.45 -9.72
C GLU A 13 -0.23 5.41 -9.56
N VAL A 14 0.01 6.59 -8.98
CA VAL A 14 -1.02 7.64 -8.88
C VAL A 14 -1.46 8.11 -10.28
N ILE A 15 -0.52 8.35 -11.20
CA ILE A 15 -0.83 8.74 -12.57
C ILE A 15 -1.68 7.69 -13.28
N LYS A 16 -1.33 6.40 -13.15
CA LYS A 16 -2.10 5.30 -13.75
C LYS A 16 -3.55 5.29 -13.26
N VAL A 17 -3.74 5.44 -11.95
CA VAL A 17 -5.08 5.44 -11.34
C VAL A 17 -5.89 6.66 -11.79
N ILE A 18 -5.32 7.86 -11.78
CA ILE A 18 -6.02 9.09 -12.16
C ILE A 18 -6.44 9.07 -13.63
N LEU A 19 -5.57 8.58 -14.51
CA LEU A 19 -5.83 8.57 -15.95
C LEU A 19 -6.57 7.31 -16.42
N GLY A 20 -6.74 6.31 -15.56
CA GLY A 20 -7.35 5.03 -15.93
C GLY A 20 -6.53 4.25 -16.97
N ILE A 21 -5.19 4.34 -16.92
CA ILE A 21 -4.29 3.73 -17.92
C ILE A 21 -3.45 2.61 -17.31
N GLY A 22 -3.19 1.58 -18.12
CA GLY A 22 -2.38 0.43 -17.73
C GLY A 22 -2.95 -0.35 -16.55
N GLU A 23 -2.12 -1.21 -15.97
CA GLU A 23 -2.50 -2.05 -14.83
C GLU A 23 -1.86 -1.51 -13.54
N PRO A 24 -2.63 -0.97 -12.59
CA PRO A 24 -2.08 -0.51 -11.32
C PRO A 24 -1.62 -1.68 -10.42
N LEU A 25 -0.81 -1.34 -9.43
CA LEU A 25 -0.34 -2.27 -8.39
C LEU A 25 -1.39 -2.52 -7.28
N ILE A 26 -2.66 -2.15 -7.52
CA ILE A 26 -3.76 -2.45 -6.59
C ILE A 26 -3.83 -3.97 -6.35
N GLY A 27 -3.90 -4.36 -5.07
CA GLY A 27 -3.93 -5.77 -4.67
C GLY A 27 -2.59 -6.50 -4.86
N LYS A 28 -1.48 -5.77 -5.00
CA LYS A 28 -0.14 -6.35 -5.18
C LYS A 28 0.86 -5.70 -4.23
N ILE A 29 1.86 -6.47 -3.80
CA ILE A 29 3.03 -5.96 -3.09
C ILE A 29 4.21 -5.99 -4.05
N LEU A 30 4.85 -4.83 -4.26
CA LEU A 30 6.12 -4.74 -4.97
C LEU A 30 7.27 -4.78 -3.97
N SER A 31 8.08 -5.83 -4.03
CA SER A 31 9.34 -5.94 -3.33
C SER A 31 10.47 -5.47 -4.24
N VAL A 32 11.34 -4.63 -3.69
CA VAL A 32 12.53 -4.11 -4.36
C VAL A 32 13.74 -4.56 -3.57
N ASP A 33 14.54 -5.46 -4.14
CA ASP A 33 15.84 -5.84 -3.62
C ASP A 33 16.90 -4.97 -4.30
N THR A 34 17.55 -4.09 -3.56
CA THR A 34 18.57 -3.20 -4.11
C THR A 34 19.96 -3.80 -4.18
N THR A 35 20.20 -4.91 -3.49
CA THR A 35 21.49 -5.61 -3.54
C THR A 35 21.63 -6.28 -4.91
N ASP A 36 20.59 -7.03 -5.31
CA ASP A 36 20.55 -7.75 -6.59
C ASP A 36 19.80 -6.97 -7.70
N MET A 37 19.28 -5.77 -7.38
CA MET A 37 18.45 -4.94 -8.26
C MET A 37 17.28 -5.70 -8.89
N THR A 38 16.56 -6.47 -8.06
CA THR A 38 15.40 -7.27 -8.50
C THR A 38 14.07 -6.67 -8.04
N PHE A 39 13.06 -6.81 -8.90
CA PHE A 39 11.69 -6.41 -8.63
C PHE A 39 10.81 -7.65 -8.63
N ARG A 40 10.09 -7.88 -7.53
CA ARG A 40 9.17 -9.01 -7.40
C ARG A 40 7.81 -8.52 -6.98
N THR A 41 6.79 -8.99 -7.68
CA THR A 41 5.40 -8.64 -7.39
C THR A 41 4.68 -9.85 -6.81
N PHE A 42 4.08 -9.66 -5.64
CA PHE A 42 3.26 -10.68 -4.97
C PHE A 42 1.79 -10.26 -5.05
N LYS A 43 0.90 -11.21 -5.34
CA LYS A 43 -0.54 -10.96 -5.25
C LYS A 43 -0.95 -10.93 -3.77
N LEU A 44 -1.51 -9.81 -3.32
CA LEU A 44 -2.08 -9.70 -2.00
C LEU A 44 -3.49 -10.29 -2.00
N ARG A 45 -3.75 -11.23 -1.09
CA ARG A 45 -5.08 -11.80 -0.89
C ARG A 45 -5.75 -11.05 0.25
N VAL A 46 -7.04 -10.77 0.07
CA VAL A 46 -7.86 -10.23 1.16
C VAL A 46 -7.94 -11.29 2.25
N ASP A 47 -7.63 -10.88 3.47
CA ASP A 47 -7.88 -11.67 4.67
C ASP A 47 -9.36 -11.53 5.06
N PRO A 48 -10.14 -12.62 5.08
CA PRO A 48 -11.55 -12.60 5.49
C PRO A 48 -11.77 -12.09 6.91
N ASP A 49 -10.79 -12.26 7.79
CA ASP A 49 -10.88 -11.89 9.21
C ASP A 49 -10.38 -10.46 9.47
N ASN A 50 -10.00 -9.71 8.42
CA ASN A 50 -9.49 -8.35 8.57
C ASN A 50 -10.57 -7.40 9.11
N PRO A 51 -10.38 -6.80 10.31
CA PRO A 51 -11.37 -5.89 10.88
C PRO A 51 -11.40 -4.52 10.21
N VAL A 52 -10.42 -4.19 9.36
CA VAL A 52 -10.29 -2.92 8.66
C VAL A 52 -10.57 -3.12 7.17
N THR A 53 -11.78 -2.77 6.73
CA THR A 53 -12.23 -2.95 5.34
C THR A 53 -12.81 -1.66 4.78
N TYR A 54 -13.03 -1.63 3.46
CA TYR A 54 -13.74 -0.50 2.84
C TYR A 54 -15.21 -0.41 3.30
N ALA A 55 -15.84 -1.55 3.62
CA ALA A 55 -17.25 -1.63 4.00
C ALA A 55 -17.55 -0.92 5.33
N ASN A 56 -16.58 -0.89 6.25
CA ASN A 56 -16.68 -0.22 7.55
C ASN A 56 -15.75 1.00 7.67
N ARG A 57 -15.45 1.66 6.54
CA ARG A 57 -14.50 2.80 6.47
C ARG A 57 -14.90 4.00 7.32
N ASP A 58 -16.20 4.15 7.57
CA ASP A 58 -16.80 5.16 8.45
C ASP A 58 -16.41 4.99 9.93
N ARG A 59 -15.99 3.77 10.32
CA ARG A 59 -15.51 3.46 11.67
C ARG A 59 -13.99 3.59 11.81
N ILE A 60 -13.25 3.82 10.73
CA ILE A 60 -11.79 3.94 10.75
C ILE A 60 -11.42 5.34 11.22
N ILE A 61 -10.71 5.42 12.34
CA ILE A 61 -10.18 6.69 12.87
C ILE A 61 -8.67 6.78 12.66
N VAL A 62 -8.18 7.97 12.34
CA VAL A 62 -6.75 8.25 12.38
C VAL A 62 -6.36 8.36 13.85
N LYS A 63 -5.51 7.45 14.30
CA LYS A 63 -4.95 7.45 15.64
C LYS A 63 -3.45 7.71 15.53
N GLU A 64 -2.96 8.73 16.22
CA GLU A 64 -1.53 8.86 16.44
C GLU A 64 -1.07 7.70 17.31
N LEU A 65 -0.11 6.96 16.80
CA LEU A 65 0.44 5.82 17.48
C LEU A 65 1.84 6.20 17.88
N ASP A 66 1.95 6.78 19.08
CA ASP A 66 3.22 7.10 19.68
C ASP A 66 4.09 5.84 19.70
N GLY A 67 5.07 5.78 18.79
CA GLY A 67 6.06 4.70 18.68
C GLY A 67 5.71 3.50 17.80
N LEU A 68 4.55 3.41 17.15
CA LEU A 68 4.20 2.26 16.28
C LEU A 68 3.37 2.69 15.06
N CYS A 69 3.93 2.72 13.85
CA CYS A 69 3.16 3.01 12.62
C CYS A 69 2.16 1.88 12.25
N ALA A 70 1.07 1.66 13.01
CA ALA A 70 0.05 0.64 12.73
C ALA A 70 -1.37 1.05 13.16
N PRO A 71 -2.40 1.04 12.28
CA PRO A 71 -3.74 1.55 12.59
C PRO A 71 -4.41 0.87 13.80
N GLY A 72 -5.11 1.64 14.63
CA GLY A 72 -5.87 1.16 15.78
C GLY A 72 -7.39 1.23 15.57
N LEU A 73 -8.15 0.37 16.26
CA LEU A 73 -9.61 0.41 16.30
C LEU A 73 -10.06 1.16 17.58
N SER A 74 -11.01 2.10 17.47
CA SER A 74 -11.69 2.64 18.65
C SER A 74 -12.67 1.62 19.22
N HIS A 75 -12.60 1.43 20.55
CA HIS A 75 -13.73 0.93 21.33
C HIS A 75 -14.75 2.05 21.54
#